data_AF-A0A6L6HMV9-F1
#
_entry.id   AF-A0A6L6HMV9-F1
#
_cell.length_a   1.000
_cell.length_b   1.000
_cell.length_c   1.000
_cell.angle_alpha   90.00
_cell.angle_beta   90.00
_cell.angle_gamma   90.00
#
_symmetry.space_group_name_H-M   'P 1'
#
loop_
_entity.id
_entity.type
_entity.pdbx_description
1 polymer ?
#
loop_
_entity_poly.entity_id
_entity_poly.type
_entity_poly.pdbx_seq_one_letter_code
_entity_poly.pdbx_strand_id
1 'polypeptide(L)'
;MANESGISQKAHNDLVLSFLAVRRAIGALGFFLPVALLAYGLASGGILTSISAAYYTPMREVFVGTLIAQAVFLWSYEGFRPDAGDRITDKGTARVAAVAIALVALAPSSPAAGAEAVADPACTLLQCALGPGLASLVHLGAAAVFFAALAVYCLVLFTKGAVDGAEKDASNRIYRLCGWTIIASIGLVGVLFVTGLDDRLALLRPVFWLETAATFAFATSWMVKGDALRPLVRGVAALR
;
A
#
# COMPACT_ATOMS: atom_id res chain seq x y z
N MET A 1 -1.18 -38.51 -24.55
CA MET A 1 -1.85 -38.58 -23.23
C MET A 1 -0.91 -38.30 -22.04
N ALA A 2 0.18 -39.03 -21.78
CA ALA A 2 1.07 -38.73 -20.63
C ALA A 2 1.90 -37.44 -20.76
N ASN A 3 2.18 -36.97 -21.97
CA ASN A 3 2.96 -35.75 -22.22
C ASN A 3 2.11 -34.47 -22.11
N GLU A 4 0.82 -34.54 -22.45
CA GLU A 4 -0.10 -33.40 -22.38
C GLU A 4 -0.49 -33.05 -20.95
N SER A 5 -0.60 -34.05 -20.06
CA SER A 5 -0.84 -33.83 -18.63
C SER A 5 0.33 -33.14 -17.94
N GLY A 6 1.56 -33.52 -18.27
CA GLY A 6 2.78 -32.89 -17.75
C GLY A 6 2.95 -31.43 -18.20
N ILE A 7 2.65 -31.13 -19.46
CA ILE A 7 2.68 -29.75 -20.00
C ILE A 7 1.62 -28.87 -19.30
N SER A 8 0.40 -29.39 -19.13
CA SER A 8 -0.69 -28.68 -18.44
C SER A 8 -0.36 -28.41 -16.96
N GLN A 9 0.18 -29.40 -16.25
CA GLN A 9 0.57 -29.26 -14.85
C GLN A 9 1.69 -28.24 -14.66
N LYS A 10 2.69 -28.24 -15.55
CA LYS A 10 3.77 -27.24 -15.54
C LYS A 10 3.23 -25.83 -15.75
N ALA A 11 2.39 -25.64 -16.76
CA ALA A 11 1.78 -24.34 -17.06
C ALA A 11 0.92 -23.81 -15.89
N HIS A 12 0.16 -24.69 -15.23
CA HIS A 12 -0.61 -24.33 -14.04
C HIS A 12 0.28 -23.88 -12.88
N ASN A 13 1.34 -24.64 -12.59
CA ASN A 13 2.28 -24.29 -11.51
C ASN A 13 3.00 -22.97 -11.79
N ASP A 14 3.46 -22.75 -13.02
CA ASP A 14 4.14 -21.51 -13.42
C ASP A 14 3.20 -20.30 -13.28
N LEU A 15 1.91 -20.46 -13.61
CA LEU A 15 0.89 -19.43 -13.43
C LEU A 15 0.66 -19.11 -11.95
N VAL A 16 0.58 -20.13 -11.09
CA VAL A 16 0.43 -19.95 -9.63
C VAL A 16 1.65 -19.24 -9.05
N LEU A 17 2.86 -19.64 -9.43
CA LEU A 17 4.11 -19.01 -8.96
C LEU A 17 4.20 -17.54 -9.40
N SER A 18 3.84 -17.24 -10.65
CA SER A 18 3.80 -15.87 -11.17
C SER A 18 2.81 -15.01 -10.38
N PHE A 19 1.64 -15.57 -10.06
CA PHE A 19 0.62 -14.88 -9.29
C PHE A 19 1.05 -14.61 -7.83
N LEU A 20 1.69 -15.57 -7.18
CA LEU A 20 2.27 -15.37 -5.84
C LEU A 20 3.43 -14.36 -5.88
N ALA A 21 4.25 -14.37 -6.93
CA ALA A 21 5.35 -13.42 -7.09
C ALA A 21 4.85 -11.97 -7.17
N VAL A 22 3.76 -11.71 -7.91
CA VAL A 22 3.13 -10.38 -7.96
C VAL A 22 2.70 -9.91 -6.56
N ARG A 23 2.03 -10.77 -5.78
CA ARG A 23 1.61 -10.44 -4.41
C ARG A 23 2.80 -10.13 -3.49
N ARG A 24 3.87 -10.91 -3.61
CA ARG A 24 5.10 -10.72 -2.84
C ARG A 24 5.81 -9.42 -3.22
N ALA A 25 5.85 -9.08 -4.51
CA ALA A 25 6.42 -7.82 -4.96
C ALA A 25 5.65 -6.62 -4.40
N ILE A 26 4.31 -6.66 -4.44
CA ILE A 26 3.45 -5.62 -3.85
C ILE A 26 3.76 -5.44 -2.36
N GLY A 27 3.78 -6.54 -1.61
CA GLY A 27 4.09 -6.52 -0.17
C GLY A 27 5.51 -6.05 0.15
N ALA A 28 6.51 -6.53 -0.59
CA ALA A 28 7.91 -6.13 -0.40
C ALA A 28 8.12 -4.63 -0.64
N LEU A 29 7.52 -4.06 -1.69
CA LEU A 29 7.55 -2.63 -1.94
C LEU A 29 6.85 -1.82 -0.83
N GLY A 30 5.77 -2.36 -0.26
CA GLY A 30 5.06 -1.76 0.87
C GLY A 30 5.90 -1.67 2.15
N PHE A 31 6.79 -2.64 2.40
CA PHE A 31 7.76 -2.56 3.50
C PHE A 31 8.97 -1.70 3.14
N PHE A 32 9.47 -1.81 1.91
CA PHE A 32 10.67 -1.13 1.45
C PHE A 32 10.55 0.39 1.61
N LEU A 33 9.46 0.99 1.12
CA LEU A 33 9.31 2.45 1.11
C LEU A 33 9.44 3.09 2.50
N PRO A 34 8.61 2.77 3.50
CA PRO A 34 8.70 3.38 4.82
C PRO A 34 10.05 3.12 5.50
N VAL A 35 10.65 1.94 5.31
CA VAL A 35 11.98 1.62 5.88
C VAL A 35 13.08 2.47 5.24
N ALA A 36 13.06 2.62 3.91
CA ALA A 36 14.03 3.46 3.20
C ALA A 36 13.92 4.93 3.62
N LEU A 37 12.69 5.45 3.77
CA LEU A 37 12.46 6.83 4.20
C LEU A 37 12.84 7.06 5.68
N LEU A 38 12.56 6.10 6.55
CA LEU A 38 12.97 6.16 7.95
C LEU A 38 14.50 6.15 8.06
N ALA A 39 15.18 5.26 7.32
CA ALA A 39 16.64 5.20 7.30
C ALA A 39 17.26 6.52 6.81
N TYR A 40 16.69 7.11 5.74
CA TYR A 40 17.09 8.43 5.27
C TYR A 40 16.90 9.51 6.34
N GLY A 41 15.72 9.58 6.96
CA GLY A 41 15.41 10.58 8.00
C GLY A 41 16.34 10.47 9.21
N LEU A 42 16.66 9.25 9.64
CA LEU A 42 17.63 9.04 10.74
C LEU A 42 19.04 9.48 10.35
N ALA A 43 19.45 9.26 9.09
CA ALA A 43 20.78 9.66 8.59
C ALA A 43 20.89 11.17 8.33
N SER A 44 19.78 11.85 8.00
CA SER A 44 19.74 13.29 7.69
C SER A 44 19.40 14.18 8.89
N GLY A 45 19.23 13.61 10.08
CA GLY A 45 19.02 14.34 11.34
C GLY A 45 17.56 14.60 11.72
N GLY A 46 16.59 13.97 11.05
CA GLY A 46 15.18 14.04 11.42
C GLY A 46 14.25 13.22 10.55
N ILE A 47 13.24 12.60 11.18
CA ILE A 47 12.17 11.88 10.47
C ILE A 47 11.30 12.90 9.70
N LEU A 48 10.88 12.50 8.50
CA LEU A 48 9.97 13.28 7.64
C LEU A 48 8.62 13.53 8.32
N THR A 49 7.91 14.58 7.90
CA THR A 49 6.55 14.89 8.39
C THR A 49 5.52 13.84 7.97
N SER A 50 5.66 13.32 6.76
CA SER A 50 4.87 12.23 6.18
C SER A 50 5.72 11.41 5.21
N ILE A 51 5.26 10.23 4.81
CA ILE A 51 5.84 9.45 3.71
C ILE A 51 5.82 10.30 2.42
N SER A 52 4.73 11.03 2.16
CA SER A 52 4.58 11.88 0.99
C SER A 52 5.52 13.11 0.99
N ALA A 53 6.03 13.53 2.16
CA ALA A 53 7.02 14.60 2.24
C ALA A 53 8.34 14.24 1.55
N ALA A 54 8.61 12.94 1.32
CA ALA A 54 9.74 12.48 0.55
C ALA A 54 9.81 13.10 -0.86
N TYR A 55 8.67 13.51 -1.42
CA TYR A 55 8.59 14.20 -2.71
C TYR A 55 9.48 15.45 -2.80
N TYR A 56 9.66 16.14 -1.68
CA TYR A 56 10.40 17.39 -1.57
C TYR A 56 11.82 17.20 -1.03
N THR A 57 12.33 15.97 -1.10
CA THR A 57 13.67 15.60 -0.63
C THR A 57 14.41 14.83 -1.73
N PRO A 58 15.73 14.59 -1.59
CA PRO A 58 16.46 13.66 -2.47
C PRO A 58 15.84 12.25 -2.57
N MET A 59 14.97 11.85 -1.63
CA MET A 59 14.26 10.56 -1.69
C MET A 59 13.06 10.55 -2.64
N ARG A 60 12.79 11.64 -3.37
CA ARG A 60 11.69 11.74 -4.35
C ARG A 60 11.68 10.57 -5.33
N GLU A 61 12.84 10.24 -5.91
CA GLU A 61 12.93 9.17 -6.92
C GLU A 61 12.60 7.80 -6.34
N VAL A 62 13.03 7.53 -5.09
CA VAL A 62 12.70 6.29 -4.37
C VAL A 62 11.20 6.25 -4.07
N PHE A 63 10.63 7.37 -3.63
CA PHE A 63 9.19 7.49 -3.36
C PHE A 63 8.37 7.25 -4.64
N VAL A 64 8.57 8.07 -5.66
CA VAL A 64 7.82 8.00 -6.94
C VAL A 64 8.02 6.66 -7.62
N GLY A 65 9.27 6.19 -7.73
CA GLY A 65 9.59 4.90 -8.35
C GLY A 65 8.93 3.72 -7.65
N THR A 66 8.91 3.71 -6.31
CA THR A 66 8.24 2.65 -5.54
C THR A 66 6.73 2.67 -5.76
N LEU A 67 6.10 3.84 -5.75
CA LEU A 67 4.66 3.95 -5.96
C LEU A 67 4.23 3.55 -7.37
N ILE A 68 5.00 3.95 -8.39
CA ILE A 68 4.74 3.53 -9.78
C ILE A 68 4.95 2.02 -9.94
N ALA A 69 6.00 1.44 -9.36
CA ALA A 69 6.17 -0.01 -9.36
C ALA A 69 4.98 -0.72 -8.69
N GLN A 70 4.49 -0.19 -7.57
CA GLN A 70 3.32 -0.72 -6.88
C GLN A 70 2.06 -0.61 -7.74
N ALA A 71 1.87 0.50 -8.47
CA ALA A 71 0.78 0.66 -9.44
C ALA A 71 0.82 -0.42 -10.53
N VAL A 72 2.00 -0.66 -11.12
CA VAL A 72 2.19 -1.68 -12.16
C VAL A 72 1.85 -3.07 -11.65
N PHE A 73 2.38 -3.47 -10.49
CA PHE A 73 2.08 -4.79 -9.93
C PHE A 73 0.61 -4.95 -9.54
N LEU A 74 -0.03 -3.92 -8.98
CA LEU A 74 -1.46 -3.92 -8.69
C LEU A 74 -2.30 -4.00 -9.97
N TRP A 75 -1.87 -3.35 -11.06
CA TRP A 75 -2.55 -3.45 -12.34
C TRP A 75 -2.47 -4.86 -12.94
N SER A 76 -1.32 -5.53 -12.77
CA SER A 76 -1.10 -6.92 -13.19
C SER A 76 -1.74 -7.95 -12.25
N TYR A 77 -2.30 -7.54 -11.11
CA TYR A 77 -2.94 -8.46 -10.18
C TYR A 77 -4.36 -8.84 -10.65
N GLU A 78 -4.50 -10.10 -11.07
CA GLU A 78 -5.76 -10.64 -11.59
C GLU A 78 -6.74 -11.10 -10.50
N GLY A 79 -6.25 -11.43 -9.30
CA GLY A 79 -7.08 -11.94 -8.22
C GLY A 79 -7.72 -13.31 -8.48
N PHE A 80 -8.73 -13.63 -7.67
CA PHE A 80 -9.58 -14.80 -7.90
C PHE A 80 -10.72 -14.46 -8.87
N ARG A 81 -11.26 -15.50 -9.52
CA ARG A 81 -12.46 -15.34 -10.35
C ARG A 81 -13.63 -14.94 -9.45
N PRO A 82 -14.38 -13.87 -9.81
CA PRO A 82 -15.53 -13.44 -9.01
C PRO A 82 -16.70 -14.41 -9.14
N ASP A 83 -17.50 -14.52 -8.08
CA ASP A 83 -18.76 -15.26 -8.11
C ASP A 83 -19.85 -14.43 -8.80
N ALA A 84 -20.88 -15.11 -9.33
CA ALA A 84 -22.01 -14.42 -9.96
C ALA A 84 -22.74 -13.53 -8.95
N GLY A 85 -22.70 -12.21 -9.16
CA GLY A 85 -23.32 -11.20 -8.28
C GLY A 85 -22.34 -10.40 -7.42
N ASP A 86 -21.03 -10.70 -7.46
CA ASP A 86 -20.03 -9.92 -6.76
C ASP A 86 -19.90 -8.49 -7.33
N ARG A 87 -20.30 -7.49 -6.52
CA ARG A 87 -20.13 -6.06 -6.87
C ARG A 87 -18.70 -5.56 -6.66
N ILE A 88 -17.94 -6.22 -5.79
CA ILE A 88 -16.54 -5.89 -5.47
C ILE A 88 -15.68 -7.11 -5.81
N THR A 89 -14.74 -6.91 -6.73
CA THR A 89 -13.87 -7.97 -7.27
C THR A 89 -12.41 -7.61 -7.03
N ASP A 90 -11.55 -8.62 -6.85
CA ASP A 90 -10.10 -8.42 -6.74
C ASP A 90 -9.58 -7.54 -7.89
N LYS A 91 -9.77 -7.96 -9.14
CA LYS A 91 -9.29 -7.23 -10.32
C LYS A 91 -9.76 -5.78 -10.38
N GLY A 92 -11.04 -5.52 -10.06
CA GLY A 92 -11.60 -4.17 -10.03
C GLY A 92 -10.94 -3.31 -8.95
N THR A 93 -10.87 -3.82 -7.72
CA THR A 93 -10.24 -3.12 -6.59
C THR A 93 -8.74 -2.91 -6.81
N ALA A 94 -8.04 -3.87 -7.45
CA ALA A 94 -6.62 -3.74 -7.82
C ALA A 94 -6.38 -2.58 -8.79
N ARG A 95 -7.21 -2.46 -9.82
CA ARG A 95 -7.11 -1.38 -10.82
C ARG A 95 -7.39 -0.01 -10.22
N VAL A 96 -8.40 0.08 -9.34
CA VAL A 96 -8.68 1.33 -8.60
C VAL A 96 -7.48 1.71 -7.74
N ALA A 97 -6.91 0.76 -6.98
CA ALA A 97 -5.73 1.00 -6.17
C ALA A 97 -4.50 1.37 -7.03
N ALA A 98 -4.31 0.73 -8.18
CA ALA A 98 -3.21 1.01 -9.10
C ALA A 98 -3.27 2.44 -9.65
N VAL A 99 -4.44 2.88 -10.12
CA VAL A 99 -4.63 4.25 -10.60
C VAL A 99 -4.45 5.25 -9.46
N ALA A 100 -5.01 4.96 -8.28
CA ALA A 100 -4.90 5.82 -7.12
C ALA A 100 -3.43 6.02 -6.69
N ILE A 101 -2.64 4.94 -6.56
CA ILE A 101 -1.24 5.07 -6.14
C ILE A 101 -0.35 5.69 -7.22
N ALA A 102 -0.68 5.50 -8.51
CA ALA A 102 -0.03 6.23 -9.58
C ALA A 102 -0.32 7.75 -9.51
N LEU A 103 -1.56 8.14 -9.20
CA LEU A 103 -1.91 9.55 -9.00
C LEU A 103 -1.18 10.15 -7.79
N VAL A 104 -1.02 9.41 -6.68
CA VAL A 104 -0.19 9.85 -5.54
C VAL A 104 1.26 10.11 -5.96
N ALA A 105 1.81 9.29 -6.85
CA ALA A 105 3.18 9.44 -7.35
C ALA A 105 3.35 10.62 -8.32
N LEU A 106 2.30 10.95 -9.09
CA LEU A 106 2.36 11.95 -10.15
C LEU A 106 1.83 13.33 -9.73
N ALA A 107 0.96 13.38 -8.71
CA ALA A 107 0.45 14.59 -8.09
C ALA A 107 1.13 14.79 -6.73
N PRO A 108 2.04 15.77 -6.56
CA PRO A 108 2.69 16.00 -5.28
C PRO A 108 1.72 16.54 -4.23
N SER A 109 1.95 16.18 -2.97
CA SER A 109 1.29 16.78 -1.81
C SER A 109 1.76 18.23 -1.61
N SER A 110 1.17 18.97 -0.67
CA SER A 110 1.71 20.29 -0.31
C SER A 110 3.09 20.15 0.36
N PRO A 111 4.04 21.06 0.10
CA PRO A 111 5.28 21.13 0.87
C PRO A 111 4.98 21.31 2.37
N ALA A 112 5.83 20.74 3.23
CA ALA A 112 5.74 21.02 4.65
C ALA A 112 6.00 22.52 4.91
N ALA A 113 5.29 23.10 5.88
CA ALA A 113 5.49 24.50 6.26
C ALA A 113 6.96 24.73 6.70
N GLY A 114 7.64 25.65 6.02
CA GLY A 114 9.04 25.98 6.30
C GLY A 114 10.09 25.06 5.65
N ALA A 115 9.70 24.14 4.76
CA ALA A 115 10.66 23.42 3.94
C ALA A 115 11.35 24.40 2.98
N GLU A 116 12.66 24.62 3.14
CA GLU A 116 13.47 25.24 2.10
C GLU A 116 13.43 24.31 0.89
N ALA A 117 12.66 24.70 -0.12
CA ALA A 117 12.60 23.98 -1.37
C ALA A 117 14.03 23.88 -1.91
N VAL A 118 14.56 22.66 -2.00
CA VAL A 118 15.77 22.40 -2.79
C VAL A 118 15.49 22.99 -4.17
N ALA A 119 16.36 23.89 -4.62
CA ALA A 119 16.20 24.61 -5.86
C ALA A 119 16.20 23.62 -7.04
N ASP A 120 15.01 23.16 -7.46
CA ASP A 120 14.77 22.54 -8.76
C ASP A 120 13.47 23.11 -9.38
N PRO A 121 13.56 23.89 -10.48
CA PRO A 121 12.47 24.70 -11.01
C PRO A 121 11.74 23.99 -12.17
N ALA A 122 10.84 23.07 -11.86
CA ALA A 122 9.73 22.73 -12.75
C ALA A 122 8.60 22.07 -11.94
N CYS A 123 7.38 22.58 -12.08
CA CYS A 123 6.21 21.88 -11.58
C CYS A 123 6.11 20.49 -12.25
N THR A 124 5.60 19.49 -11.53
CA THR A 124 5.17 18.25 -12.18
C THR A 124 4.09 18.54 -13.22
N LEU A 125 3.89 17.65 -14.21
CA LEU A 125 2.85 17.83 -15.23
C LEU A 125 1.49 18.18 -14.61
N LEU A 126 1.09 17.48 -13.55
CA LEU A 126 -0.18 17.74 -12.84
C LEU A 126 -0.17 19.07 -12.09
N GLN A 127 0.94 19.46 -11.44
CA GLN A 127 1.05 20.78 -10.82
C GLN A 127 1.02 21.92 -11.84
N CYS A 128 1.64 21.75 -13.02
CA CYS A 128 1.61 22.76 -14.07
C CYS A 128 0.20 22.88 -14.69
N ALA A 129 -0.47 21.75 -14.92
CA ALA A 129 -1.78 21.71 -15.56
C ALA A 129 -2.93 22.14 -14.62
N LEU A 130 -2.86 21.78 -13.34
CA LEU A 130 -3.96 21.98 -12.38
C LEU A 130 -3.66 23.04 -11.32
N GLY A 131 -2.41 23.47 -11.19
CA GLY A 131 -1.93 24.29 -10.07
C GLY A 131 -1.60 23.45 -8.83
N PRO A 132 -0.76 23.98 -7.92
CA PRO A 132 -0.27 23.25 -6.75
C PRO A 132 -1.38 22.86 -5.75
N GLY A 133 -2.38 23.72 -5.56
CA GLY A 133 -3.49 23.45 -4.64
C GLY A 133 -4.35 22.27 -5.09
N LEU A 134 -4.76 22.26 -6.36
CA LEU A 134 -5.57 21.16 -6.89
C LEU A 134 -4.75 19.87 -7.02
N ALA A 135 -3.46 19.94 -7.38
CA ALA A 135 -2.58 18.78 -7.35
C ALA A 135 -2.49 18.14 -5.95
N SER A 136 -2.38 18.96 -4.91
CA SER A 136 -2.39 18.49 -3.52
C SER A 136 -3.72 17.85 -3.12
N LEU A 137 -4.86 18.38 -3.57
CA LEU A 137 -6.18 17.76 -3.37
C LEU A 137 -6.31 16.42 -4.12
N VAL A 138 -5.79 16.34 -5.35
CA VAL A 138 -5.73 15.09 -6.11
C VAL A 138 -4.86 14.07 -5.37
N HIS A 139 -3.70 14.46 -4.85
CA HIS A 139 -2.84 13.60 -4.05
C HIS A 139 -3.59 13.06 -2.83
N LEU A 140 -4.22 13.94 -2.04
CA LEU A 140 -4.94 13.55 -0.82
C LEU A 140 -6.11 12.60 -1.13
N GLY A 141 -6.93 12.94 -2.14
CA GLY A 141 -8.04 12.11 -2.57
C GLY A 141 -7.59 10.75 -3.09
N ALA A 142 -6.52 10.72 -3.89
CA ALA A 142 -5.93 9.49 -4.40
C ALA A 142 -5.34 8.62 -3.28
N ALA A 143 -4.65 9.21 -2.30
CA ALA A 143 -4.14 8.48 -1.14
C ALA A 143 -5.28 7.87 -0.32
N ALA A 144 -6.36 8.62 -0.08
CA ALA A 144 -7.55 8.10 0.62
C ALA A 144 -8.19 6.92 -0.13
N VAL A 145 -8.37 7.04 -1.46
CA VAL A 145 -8.89 5.95 -2.30
C VAL A 145 -7.98 4.74 -2.28
N PHE A 146 -6.67 4.93 -2.37
CA PHE A 146 -5.69 3.85 -2.33
C PHE A 146 -5.79 3.07 -1.03
N PHE A 147 -5.64 3.72 0.12
CA PHE A 147 -5.70 3.03 1.41
C PHE A 147 -7.08 2.44 1.69
N ALA A 148 -8.17 3.07 1.24
CA ALA A 148 -9.51 2.47 1.32
C ALA A 148 -9.60 1.17 0.51
N ALA A 149 -9.06 1.12 -0.71
CA ALA A 149 -9.00 -0.10 -1.50
C ALA A 149 -8.18 -1.20 -0.80
N LEU A 150 -7.07 -0.84 -0.14
CA LEU A 150 -6.28 -1.79 0.65
C LEU A 150 -7.02 -2.32 1.88
N ALA A 151 -7.79 -1.46 2.56
CA ALA A 151 -8.66 -1.89 3.65
C ALA A 151 -9.77 -2.84 3.16
N VAL A 152 -10.39 -2.56 2.00
CA VAL A 152 -11.36 -3.47 1.36
C VAL A 152 -10.73 -4.82 1.04
N TYR A 153 -9.49 -4.84 0.55
CA TYR A 153 -8.75 -6.09 0.36
C TYR A 153 -8.63 -6.88 1.66
N CYS A 154 -8.18 -6.23 2.73
CA CYS A 154 -7.95 -6.87 4.02
C CYS A 154 -9.25 -7.37 4.68
N LEU A 155 -10.31 -6.56 4.66
CA LEU A 155 -11.54 -6.82 5.41
C LEU A 155 -12.55 -7.67 4.65
N VAL A 156 -12.53 -7.60 3.31
CA VAL A 156 -13.54 -8.25 2.45
C VAL A 156 -12.86 -9.29 1.57
N LEU A 157 -12.05 -8.87 0.59
CA LEU A 157 -11.61 -9.75 -0.50
C LEU A 157 -10.70 -10.89 -0.03
N PHE A 158 -9.70 -10.61 0.80
CA PHE A 158 -8.77 -11.65 1.27
C PHE A 158 -9.40 -12.62 2.26
N THR A 159 -10.49 -12.21 2.91
CA THR A 159 -11.24 -13.07 3.84
C THR A 159 -12.17 -14.05 3.12
N LYS A 160 -12.55 -13.79 1.86
CA LYS A 160 -13.35 -14.71 1.03
C LYS A 160 -12.70 -16.09 0.90
N GLY A 161 -13.54 -17.10 0.65
CA GLY A 161 -13.18 -18.51 0.47
C GLY A 161 -13.62 -19.40 1.64
N ALA A 162 -14.32 -20.50 1.32
CA ALA A 162 -14.95 -21.43 2.26
C ALA A 162 -14.01 -22.58 2.71
N VAL A 163 -12.70 -22.34 2.72
CA VAL A 163 -11.73 -23.36 3.15
C VAL A 163 -11.67 -23.34 4.67
N ASP A 164 -12.22 -24.36 5.32
CA ASP A 164 -12.13 -24.47 6.78
C ASP A 164 -10.73 -24.96 7.21
N GLY A 165 -10.19 -24.36 8.27
CA GLY A 165 -8.91 -24.77 8.86
C GLY A 165 -8.20 -23.70 9.67
N ALA A 166 -7.35 -24.14 10.61
CA ALA A 166 -6.65 -23.25 11.54
C ALA A 166 -5.76 -22.20 10.85
N GLU A 167 -5.07 -22.56 9.76
CA GLU A 167 -4.23 -21.61 9.00
C GLU A 167 -5.06 -20.56 8.24
N LYS A 168 -6.25 -20.92 7.70
CA LYS A 168 -7.15 -19.97 7.04
C LYS A 168 -7.73 -19.00 8.07
N ASP A 169 -8.13 -19.51 9.22
CA ASP A 169 -8.63 -18.71 10.34
C ASP A 169 -7.57 -17.74 10.89
N ALA A 170 -6.33 -18.19 11.00
CA ALA A 170 -5.19 -17.35 11.37
C ALA A 170 -4.95 -16.25 10.32
N SER A 171 -4.95 -16.61 9.03
CA SER A 171 -4.80 -15.66 7.93
C SER A 171 -5.91 -14.60 7.95
N ASN A 172 -7.17 -15.01 8.13
CA ASN A 172 -8.32 -14.11 8.22
C ASN A 172 -8.21 -13.14 9.41
N ARG A 173 -7.69 -13.61 10.56
CA ARG A 173 -7.41 -12.75 11.72
C ARG A 173 -6.34 -11.71 11.40
N ILE A 174 -5.24 -12.11 10.75
CA ILE A 174 -4.17 -11.20 10.33
C ILE A 174 -4.73 -10.16 9.36
N TYR A 175 -5.51 -10.57 8.35
CA TYR A 175 -6.12 -9.63 7.40
C TYR A 175 -7.03 -8.63 8.10
N ARG A 176 -7.88 -9.07 9.04
CA ARG A 176 -8.76 -8.18 9.80
C ARG A 176 -7.99 -7.17 10.64
N LEU A 177 -6.95 -7.61 11.35
CA LEU A 177 -6.08 -6.71 12.11
C LEU A 177 -5.45 -5.66 11.18
N CYS A 178 -4.87 -6.09 10.06
CA CYS A 178 -4.27 -5.18 9.09
C CYS A 178 -5.28 -4.17 8.53
N GLY A 179 -6.47 -4.63 8.17
CA GLY A 179 -7.54 -3.77 7.64
C GLY A 179 -7.99 -2.71 8.65
N TRP A 180 -8.18 -3.09 9.92
CA TRP A 180 -8.54 -2.14 10.96
C TRP A 180 -7.41 -1.18 11.32
N THR A 181 -6.14 -1.63 11.29
CA THR A 181 -4.99 -0.73 11.43
C THR A 181 -4.98 0.33 10.33
N ILE A 182 -5.22 -0.06 9.06
CA ILE A 182 -5.30 0.90 7.94
C ILE A 182 -6.42 1.92 8.16
N ILE A 183 -7.63 1.47 8.52
CA ILE A 183 -8.77 2.37 8.79
C ILE A 183 -8.48 3.31 9.96
N ALA A 184 -7.95 2.80 11.07
CA ALA A 184 -7.60 3.60 12.23
C ALA A 184 -6.52 4.64 11.91
N SER A 185 -5.47 4.26 11.17
CA SER A 185 -4.43 5.19 10.73
C SER A 185 -4.98 6.33 9.87
N ILE A 186 -5.77 6.02 8.84
CA ILE A 186 -6.38 7.06 7.98
C ILE A 186 -7.30 7.97 8.81
N GLY A 187 -8.14 7.38 9.67
CA GLY A 187 -9.06 8.12 10.52
C GLY A 187 -8.33 9.09 11.45
N LEU A 188 -7.25 8.62 12.08
CA LEU A 188 -6.40 9.45 12.95
C LEU A 188 -5.68 10.55 12.19
N VAL A 189 -5.15 10.28 10.99
CA VAL A 189 -4.58 11.31 10.11
C VAL A 189 -5.63 12.38 9.78
N GLY A 190 -6.86 11.98 9.45
CA GLY A 190 -7.97 12.92 9.23
C GLY A 190 -8.28 13.78 10.45
N VAL A 191 -8.30 13.17 11.65
CA VAL A 191 -8.49 13.90 12.92
C VAL A 191 -7.36 14.90 13.16
N LEU A 192 -6.10 14.50 12.94
CA LEU A 192 -4.94 15.38 13.11
C LEU A 192 -5.04 16.62 12.19
N PHE A 193 -5.45 16.43 10.94
CA PHE A 193 -5.64 17.54 10.01
C PHE A 193 -6.81 18.46 10.38
N VAL A 194 -7.98 17.91 10.74
CA VAL A 194 -9.16 18.73 11.07
C VAL A 194 -8.97 19.53 12.36
N THR A 195 -8.22 18.99 13.32
CA THR A 195 -8.00 19.63 14.62
C THR A 195 -6.75 20.50 14.71
N GLY A 196 -5.85 20.40 13.72
CA GLY A 196 -4.53 21.03 13.78
C GLY A 196 -3.61 20.43 14.86
N LEU A 197 -3.91 19.22 15.34
CA LEU A 197 -3.08 18.53 16.33
C LEU A 197 -1.71 18.12 15.78
N ASP A 198 -1.60 17.96 14.45
CA ASP A 198 -0.32 17.64 13.79
C ASP A 198 0.76 18.70 14.11
N ASP A 199 0.42 19.99 14.01
CA ASP A 199 1.34 21.09 14.30
C ASP A 199 1.82 21.07 15.76
N ARG A 200 0.91 20.76 16.69
CA ARG A 200 1.22 20.66 18.13
C ARG A 200 2.08 19.46 18.47
N LEU A 201 1.95 18.38 17.69
CA LEU A 201 2.66 17.13 17.86
C LEU A 201 3.80 16.97 16.84
N ALA A 202 4.24 18.07 16.20
CA ALA A 202 5.18 18.03 15.07
C ALA A 202 6.49 17.32 15.39
N LEU A 203 6.94 17.34 16.66
CA LEU A 203 8.13 16.61 17.13
C LEU A 203 7.97 15.08 17.09
N LEU A 204 6.74 14.58 17.22
CA LEU A 204 6.43 13.15 17.20
C LEU A 204 6.28 12.61 15.77
N ARG A 205 6.12 13.48 14.76
CA ARG A 205 5.86 13.10 13.36
C ARG A 205 4.69 12.11 13.22
N PRO A 206 3.51 12.43 13.80
CA PRO A 206 2.43 11.45 13.94
C PRO A 206 1.89 10.97 12.59
N VAL A 207 1.82 11.83 11.58
CA VAL A 207 1.37 11.45 10.23
C VAL A 207 2.31 10.41 9.61
N PHE A 208 3.63 10.62 9.67
CA PHE A 208 4.62 9.64 9.18
C PHE A 208 4.45 8.26 9.83
N TRP A 209 4.26 8.19 11.15
CA TRP A 209 4.08 6.92 11.85
C TRP A 209 2.76 6.23 11.54
N LEU A 210 1.67 6.99 11.42
CA LEU A 210 0.35 6.44 11.06
C LEU A 210 0.35 5.89 9.63
N GLU A 211 0.96 6.61 8.68
CA GLU A 211 1.16 6.14 7.31
C GLU A 211 2.09 4.92 7.27
N THR A 212 3.16 4.91 8.06
CA THR A 212 4.06 3.75 8.20
C THR A 212 3.30 2.53 8.75
N ALA A 213 2.48 2.70 9.78
CA ALA A 213 1.67 1.61 10.33
C ALA A 213 0.66 1.07 9.30
N ALA A 214 0.01 1.96 8.53
CA ALA A 214 -0.93 1.56 7.48
C ALA A 214 -0.23 0.80 6.33
N THR A 215 0.93 1.30 5.87
CA THR A 215 1.73 0.66 4.82
C THR A 215 2.29 -0.68 5.27
N PHE A 216 2.76 -0.82 6.51
CA PHE A 216 3.20 -2.10 7.07
C PHE A 216 2.05 -3.12 7.22
N ALA A 217 0.88 -2.67 7.67
CA ALA A 217 -0.31 -3.51 7.75
C ALA A 217 -0.72 -4.04 6.36
N PHE A 218 -0.73 -3.16 5.35
CA PHE A 218 -0.93 -3.54 3.95
C PHE A 218 0.13 -4.53 3.46
N ALA A 219 1.41 -4.23 3.66
CA ALA A 219 2.50 -5.08 3.20
C ALA A 219 2.42 -6.48 3.82
N THR A 220 2.11 -6.56 5.11
CA THR A 220 1.90 -7.81 5.83
C THR A 220 0.76 -8.63 5.22
N SER A 221 -0.39 -8.00 4.96
CA SER A 221 -1.55 -8.71 4.40
C SER A 221 -1.27 -9.29 3.01
N TRP A 222 -0.56 -8.55 2.16
CA TRP A 222 -0.15 -9.03 0.82
C TRP A 222 0.92 -10.12 0.89
N MET A 223 1.86 -10.03 1.82
CA MET A 223 2.88 -11.07 2.02
C MET A 223 2.31 -12.37 2.58
N VAL A 224 1.30 -12.30 3.45
CA VAL A 224 0.52 -13.47 3.89
C VAL A 224 -0.26 -14.06 2.71
N LYS A 225 -0.96 -13.22 1.93
CA LYS A 225 -1.72 -13.66 0.75
C LYS A 225 -0.83 -14.23 -0.38
N GLY A 226 0.43 -13.83 -0.41
CA GLY A 226 1.47 -14.33 -1.31
C GLY A 226 2.25 -15.53 -0.77
N ASP A 227 1.84 -16.14 0.34
CA ASP A 227 2.51 -17.29 1.00
C ASP A 227 3.96 -17.05 1.42
N ALA A 228 4.42 -15.79 1.50
CA ALA A 228 5.77 -15.45 1.94
C ALA A 228 5.90 -15.43 3.47
N LEU A 229 4.80 -15.19 4.20
CA LEU A 229 4.75 -15.17 5.66
C LEU A 229 4.04 -16.40 6.26
N ARG A 230 4.18 -17.58 5.64
CA ARG A 230 3.61 -18.84 6.18
C ARG A 230 4.03 -19.16 7.63
N PRO A 231 5.29 -18.92 8.07
CA PRO A 231 5.66 -19.12 9.46
C PRO A 231 4.84 -18.27 10.45
N LEU A 232 4.54 -17.02 10.08
CA LEU A 232 3.68 -16.14 10.88
C LEU A 232 2.26 -16.70 11.00
N VAL A 233 1.68 -17.15 9.88
CA VAL A 233 0.34 -17.75 9.85
C VAL A 233 0.27 -18.97 10.77
N ARG A 234 1.27 -19.87 10.69
CA ARG A 234 1.37 -21.05 11.55
C ARG A 234 1.52 -20.70 13.02
N GLY A 235 2.33 -19.70 13.34
CA GLY A 235 2.47 -19.19 14.71
C GLY A 235 1.13 -18.69 15.26
N VAL A 236 0.39 -17.89 14.48
CA VAL A 236 -0.95 -17.40 14.89
C VAL A 236 -1.96 -18.55 15.01
N ALA A 237 -1.88 -19.57 14.16
CA ALA A 237 -2.73 -20.75 14.23
C ALA A 237 -2.48 -21.57 15.50
N ALA A 238 -1.22 -21.66 15.96
CA ALA A 238 -0.83 -22.40 17.16
C ALA A 238 -1.20 -21.71 18.49
N LEU A 239 -1.58 -20.43 18.45
CA LEU A 239 -2.06 -19.68 19.62
C LEU A 239 -3.56 -19.90 19.92
N ARG A 240 -4.20 -20.83 19.21
CA ARG A 240 -5.58 -21.26 19.44
C ARG A 240 -5.59 -22.66 20.03
#